data_AF-A0A9W6WUT5-F1
#
_entry.id   AF-A0A9W6WUT5-F1
#
_cell.length_a   1.000
_cell.length_b   1.000
_cell.length_c   1.000
_cell.angle_alpha   90.00
_cell.angle_beta   90.00
_cell.angle_gamma   90.00
#
_symmetry.space_group_name_H-M   'P 1'
#
loop_
_entity.id
_entity.type
_entity.pdbx_description
1 polymer ?
#
loop_
_entity_poly.entity_id
_entity_poly.type
_entity_poly.pdbx_seq_one_letter_code
_entity_poly.pdbx_strand_id
1 'polypeptide(L)'
;MLYVSQTDTHTGWAFVDPVATPSLTGPTGHGSYTSKDCTPDTVNNARFIRDLYEKFTPDKTAFSVPLLWDKKKSTIVSNDSAEIVRMFNSAFEDLVPSKLDLYPKCGFAGTQELYDAAVDNVFAGLDRAEKILSEHRYLVGDRLTETDLKLFPTLVRFDEVYAVHFKANKKLIAQYPNLSNVRALQRYNNFPT
;
A
#
# COMPACT_ATOMS: atom_id res chain seq x y z
N MET A 1 -1.32 -10.05 -17.91
CA MET A 1 -0.26 -9.64 -18.84
C MET A 1 -0.85 -8.60 -19.78
N LEU A 2 -0.71 -7.31 -19.46
CA LEU A 2 -1.18 -6.23 -20.33
C LEU A 2 -0.05 -5.93 -21.32
N TYR A 3 -0.34 -6.07 -22.61
CA TYR A 3 0.60 -5.84 -23.71
C TYR A 3 0.80 -4.33 -23.88
N VAL A 4 2.02 -3.82 -23.65
CA VAL A 4 2.36 -2.41 -23.92
C VAL A 4 2.63 -2.28 -25.43
N SER A 5 1.81 -1.51 -26.13
CA SER A 5 1.97 -1.25 -27.57
C SER A 5 3.32 -0.57 -27.86
N GLN A 6 3.95 -0.89 -29.01
CA GLN A 6 5.18 -0.20 -29.45
C GLN A 6 4.96 1.31 -29.69
N THR A 7 3.71 1.76 -29.78
CA THR A 7 3.31 3.17 -29.93
C THR A 7 2.83 3.82 -28.63
N ASP A 8 3.00 3.16 -27.48
CA ASP A 8 2.52 3.70 -26.20
C ASP A 8 3.34 4.93 -25.76
N THR A 9 2.71 6.10 -25.81
CA THR A 9 3.26 7.38 -25.34
C THR A 9 2.98 7.63 -23.86
N HIS A 10 2.25 6.74 -23.18
CA HIS A 10 1.90 6.92 -21.78
C HIS A 10 3.17 6.92 -20.92
N THR A 11 3.29 7.91 -20.03
CA THR A 11 4.45 8.09 -19.15
C THR A 11 4.15 7.68 -17.70
N GLY A 12 2.87 7.47 -17.37
CA GLY A 12 2.42 7.07 -16.03
C GLY A 12 2.51 8.19 -15.00
N TRP A 13 2.82 7.83 -13.74
CA TRP A 13 2.93 8.76 -12.62
C TRP A 13 4.16 9.67 -12.75
N ALA A 14 4.02 10.94 -12.32
CA ALA A 14 5.07 11.95 -12.42
C ALA A 14 5.71 12.28 -11.06
N PHE A 15 7.01 12.54 -11.07
CA PHE A 15 7.84 12.91 -9.92
C PHE A 15 8.53 14.25 -10.19
N VAL A 16 7.75 15.31 -10.39
CA VAL A 16 8.28 16.65 -10.67
C VAL A 16 8.16 17.57 -9.46
N ASP A 17 9.06 18.54 -9.39
CA ASP A 17 8.95 19.64 -8.44
C ASP A 17 7.81 20.58 -8.87
N PRO A 18 6.78 20.78 -8.04
CA PRO A 18 5.65 21.65 -8.36
C PRO A 18 6.02 23.12 -8.56
N VAL A 19 7.10 23.59 -7.91
CA VAL A 19 7.57 24.98 -8.04
C VAL A 19 8.27 25.17 -9.38
N ALA A 20 9.14 24.23 -9.75
CA ALA A 20 9.88 24.30 -11.01
C ALA A 20 9.04 23.89 -12.23
N THR A 21 8.08 22.97 -12.05
CA THR A 21 7.18 22.48 -13.10
C THR A 21 5.74 22.51 -12.58
N PRO A 22 5.03 23.66 -12.62
CA PRO A 22 3.66 23.80 -12.06
C PRO A 22 2.58 23.00 -12.80
N SER A 23 2.85 22.65 -14.05
CA SER A 23 1.95 21.84 -14.85
C SER A 23 2.68 20.94 -15.84
N LEU A 24 2.02 19.84 -16.18
CA LEU A 24 2.49 18.83 -17.12
C LEU A 24 1.52 18.75 -18.30
N THR A 25 2.05 18.79 -19.52
CA THR A 25 1.26 18.54 -20.73
C THR A 25 1.03 17.04 -20.91
N GLY A 26 -0.18 16.66 -21.29
CA GLY A 26 -0.50 15.25 -21.56
C GLY A 26 0.32 14.66 -22.72
N PRO A 27 0.44 13.32 -22.80
CA PRO A 27 1.22 12.63 -23.84
C PRO A 27 0.78 12.93 -25.28
N THR A 28 -0.47 13.39 -25.46
CA THR A 28 -1.06 13.73 -26.75
C THR A 28 -0.90 15.22 -27.09
N GLY A 29 -0.24 16.02 -26.25
CA GLY A 29 -0.12 17.47 -26.43
C GLY A 29 -1.39 18.25 -26.07
N HIS A 30 -2.46 17.55 -25.66
CA HIS A 30 -3.74 18.16 -25.29
C HIS A 30 -4.00 18.02 -23.79
N GLY A 31 -4.41 19.12 -23.15
CA GLY A 31 -4.67 19.16 -21.72
C GLY A 31 -3.40 19.40 -20.88
N SER A 32 -3.61 19.94 -19.68
CA SER A 32 -2.57 20.27 -18.71
C SER A 32 -3.00 19.76 -17.35
N TYR A 33 -2.14 18.99 -16.69
CA TYR A 33 -2.35 18.49 -15.34
C TYR A 33 -1.54 19.32 -14.36
N THR A 34 -2.11 19.65 -13.20
CA THR A 34 -1.36 20.32 -12.14
C THR A 34 -0.41 19.35 -11.46
N SER A 35 0.78 19.82 -11.10
CA SER A 35 1.77 19.07 -10.34
C SER A 35 1.75 19.35 -8.84
N LYS A 36 0.77 20.11 -8.34
CA LYS A 36 0.74 20.65 -6.97
C LYS A 36 1.10 19.64 -5.87
N ASP A 37 0.65 18.40 -6.00
CA ASP A 37 0.85 17.33 -5.02
C ASP A 37 1.93 16.31 -5.45
N CYS A 38 2.70 16.61 -6.51
CA CYS A 38 3.85 15.82 -6.92
C CYS A 38 5.02 16.04 -5.95
N THR A 39 5.81 14.98 -5.76
CA THR A 39 7.08 15.03 -5.05
C THR A 39 8.19 14.63 -6.02
N PRO A 40 9.27 15.41 -6.15
CA PRO A 40 10.39 15.06 -7.02
C PRO A 40 11.12 13.80 -6.56
N ASP A 41 11.57 12.97 -7.51
CA ASP A 41 12.41 11.81 -7.20
C ASP A 41 13.82 12.28 -6.83
N THR A 42 14.14 12.24 -5.54
CA THR A 42 15.45 12.61 -5.00
C THR A 42 16.51 11.51 -5.11
N VAL A 43 16.14 10.31 -5.57
CA VAL A 43 17.02 9.15 -5.63
C VAL A 43 17.58 8.94 -7.04
N ASN A 44 16.71 8.89 -8.05
CA ASN A 44 17.14 8.62 -9.42
C ASN A 44 16.98 9.83 -10.35
N ASN A 45 16.41 10.93 -9.85
CA ASN A 45 16.02 12.10 -10.64
C ASN A 45 15.12 11.73 -11.83
N ALA A 46 14.31 10.67 -11.67
CA ALA A 46 13.32 10.29 -12.67
C ALA A 46 12.20 11.32 -12.70
N ARG A 47 11.70 11.63 -13.89
CA ARG A 47 10.60 12.59 -14.07
C ARG A 47 9.26 11.87 -14.09
N PHE A 48 9.26 10.63 -14.58
CA PHE A 48 8.10 9.74 -14.62
C PHE A 48 8.46 8.33 -14.13
N ILE A 49 7.45 7.56 -13.70
CA ILE A 49 7.60 6.14 -13.34
C ILE A 49 8.22 5.33 -14.49
N ARG A 50 7.86 5.67 -15.73
CA ARG A 50 8.36 5.01 -16.92
C ARG A 50 9.88 5.07 -17.01
N ASP A 51 10.47 6.21 -16.66
CA ASP A 51 11.93 6.40 -16.67
C ASP A 51 12.63 5.37 -15.77
N LEU A 52 12.02 5.00 -14.63
CA LEU A 52 12.57 3.99 -13.73
C LEU A 52 12.49 2.58 -14.34
N TYR A 53 11.34 2.22 -14.92
CA TYR A 53 11.20 0.90 -15.55
C TYR A 53 12.08 0.76 -16.79
N GLU A 54 12.09 1.75 -17.69
CA GLU A 54 12.92 1.68 -18.90
C GLU A 54 14.43 1.64 -18.58
N LYS A 55 14.85 2.29 -17.50
CA LYS A 55 16.26 2.30 -17.08
C LYS A 55 16.69 1.03 -16.35
N PHE A 56 15.79 0.40 -15.59
CA PHE A 56 16.16 -0.63 -14.62
C PHE A 56 15.47 -1.98 -14.83
N THR A 57 14.62 -2.12 -15.84
CA THR A 57 14.07 -3.41 -16.29
C THR A 57 14.53 -3.71 -17.71
N PRO A 58 15.18 -4.88 -17.96
CA PRO A 58 15.64 -5.24 -19.29
C PRO A 58 14.49 -5.61 -20.23
N ASP A 59 13.38 -6.10 -19.69
CA ASP A 59 12.20 -6.51 -20.45
C ASP A 59 11.11 -5.44 -20.41
N LYS A 60 10.42 -5.24 -21.53
CA LYS A 60 9.25 -4.36 -21.57
C LYS A 60 8.15 -4.91 -20.68
N THR A 61 7.86 -4.20 -19.60
CA THR A 61 6.78 -4.49 -18.67
C THR A 61 5.84 -3.29 -18.53
N ALA A 62 4.63 -3.55 -18.05
CA ALA A 62 3.72 -2.48 -17.67
C ALA A 62 4.28 -1.76 -16.43
N PHE A 63 4.33 -0.43 -16.48
CA PHE A 63 4.77 0.39 -15.36
C PHE A 63 3.58 0.68 -14.43
N SER A 64 3.76 0.39 -13.14
CA SER A 64 2.74 0.57 -12.10
C SER A 64 3.32 1.16 -10.82
N VAL A 65 2.44 1.70 -9.99
CA VAL A 65 2.67 2.01 -8.57
C VAL A 65 1.70 1.19 -7.72
N PRO A 66 2.01 0.91 -6.43
CA PRO A 66 3.23 1.28 -5.71
C PRO A 66 4.49 0.54 -6.20
N LEU A 67 5.65 1.19 -6.08
CA LEU A 67 6.96 0.65 -6.45
C LEU A 67 7.88 0.61 -5.21
N LEU A 68 8.39 -0.57 -4.88
CA LEU A 68 9.42 -0.72 -3.85
C LEU A 68 10.81 -0.74 -4.50
N TRP A 69 11.67 0.19 -4.09
CA TRP A 69 12.98 0.43 -4.70
C TRP A 69 14.14 0.15 -3.73
N ASP A 70 15.16 -0.59 -4.18
CA ASP A 70 16.41 -0.78 -3.45
C ASP A 70 17.42 0.31 -3.86
N LYS A 71 17.65 1.27 -2.96
CA LYS A 71 18.59 2.37 -3.18
C LYS A 71 20.05 1.93 -3.31
N LYS A 72 20.45 0.80 -2.71
CA LYS A 72 21.84 0.32 -2.71
C LYS A 72 22.17 -0.41 -3.99
N LYS A 73 21.24 -1.25 -4.45
CA LYS A 73 21.40 -2.02 -5.69
C LYS A 73 20.89 -1.28 -6.92
N SER A 74 20.20 -0.16 -6.73
CA SER A 74 19.56 0.61 -7.79
C SER A 74 18.65 -0.27 -8.65
N THR A 75 17.73 -0.99 -8.01
CA THR A 75 16.81 -1.91 -8.69
C THR A 75 15.42 -1.91 -8.07
N ILE A 76 14.44 -2.35 -8.86
CA ILE A 76 13.06 -2.55 -8.42
C ILE A 76 13.01 -3.85 -7.61
N VAL A 77 12.55 -3.77 -6.36
CA VAL A 77 12.33 -4.95 -5.50
C VAL A 77 10.99 -5.60 -5.81
N SER A 78 9.93 -4.81 -5.89
CA SER A 78 8.59 -5.27 -6.25
C SER A 78 7.73 -4.11 -6.72
N ASN A 79 6.80 -4.39 -7.64
CA ASN A 79 5.74 -3.48 -8.07
C ASN A 79 4.34 -4.05 -7.80
N ASP A 80 4.26 -5.15 -7.04
CA ASP A 80 3.01 -5.74 -6.60
C ASP A 80 2.71 -5.25 -5.18
N SER A 81 1.65 -4.45 -5.05
CA SER A 81 1.22 -3.90 -3.77
C SER A 81 0.94 -4.97 -2.70
N ALA A 82 0.45 -6.16 -3.08
CA ALA A 82 0.15 -7.23 -2.15
C ALA A 82 1.42 -7.89 -1.62
N GLU A 83 2.44 -8.06 -2.48
CA GLU A 83 3.76 -8.51 -2.07
C GLU A 83 4.47 -7.49 -1.19
N ILE A 84 4.46 -6.20 -1.57
CA ILE A 84 5.12 -5.14 -0.78
C ILE A 84 4.56 -5.10 0.64
N VAL A 85 3.23 -5.20 0.80
CA VAL A 85 2.62 -5.25 2.13
C VAL A 85 3.03 -6.52 2.89
N ARG A 86 3.09 -7.69 2.22
CA ARG A 86 3.56 -8.93 2.83
C ARG A 86 5.01 -8.83 3.29
N MET A 87 5.88 -8.27 2.45
CA MET A 87 7.29 -8.01 2.78
C MET A 87 7.40 -7.11 4.01
N PHE A 88 6.63 -6.02 4.08
CA PHE A 88 6.65 -5.16 5.27
C PHE A 88 6.03 -5.80 6.52
N ASN A 89 5.03 -6.66 6.36
CA ASN A 89 4.44 -7.39 7.47
C ASN A 89 5.46 -8.32 8.15
N SER A 90 6.29 -9.02 7.36
CA SER A 90 7.25 -10.00 7.88
C SER A 90 8.69 -9.50 8.06
N ALA A 91 9.12 -8.45 7.34
CA ALA A 91 10.52 -7.97 7.39
C ALA A 91 11.00 -7.50 8.77
N PHE A 92 10.06 -7.27 9.70
CA PHE A 92 10.34 -6.84 11.07
C PHE A 92 9.87 -7.85 12.13
N GLU A 93 9.52 -9.07 11.73
CA GLU A 93 9.12 -10.13 12.68
C GLU A 93 10.24 -10.45 13.70
N ASP A 94 11.50 -10.44 13.26
CA ASP A 94 12.66 -10.69 14.13
C ASP A 94 12.91 -9.56 15.14
N LEU A 95 12.49 -8.33 14.82
CA LEU A 95 12.63 -7.17 15.71
C LEU A 95 11.50 -7.11 16.74
N VAL A 96 10.28 -7.47 16.33
CA VAL A 96 9.11 -7.59 17.22
C VAL A 96 8.32 -8.83 16.87
N PRO A 97 8.59 -9.95 17.59
CA PRO A 97 7.86 -11.19 17.42
C PRO A 97 6.38 -10.95 17.72
N SER A 98 5.53 -11.06 16.69
CA SER A 98 4.08 -10.96 16.83
C SER A 98 3.48 -12.32 16.56
N LYS A 99 2.62 -12.81 17.46
CA LYS A 99 1.75 -13.98 17.17
C LYS A 99 0.57 -13.62 16.25
N LEU A 100 0.39 -12.33 15.97
CA LEU A 100 -0.72 -11.80 15.18
C LEU A 100 -0.23 -11.57 13.75
N ASP A 101 -0.60 -12.48 12.86
CA ASP A 101 -0.45 -12.33 11.41
C ASP A 101 -1.76 -11.78 10.85
N LEU A 102 -1.77 -10.49 10.55
CA LEU A 102 -2.95 -9.78 10.03
C LEU A 102 -3.04 -9.86 8.51
N TYR A 103 -2.11 -10.54 7.85
CA TYR A 103 -2.17 -10.71 6.41
C TYR A 103 -3.25 -11.73 6.04
N PRO A 104 -4.24 -11.37 5.22
CA PRO A 104 -5.33 -12.26 4.85
C PRO A 104 -4.83 -13.37 3.90
N LYS A 105 -4.35 -14.47 4.46
CA LYS A 105 -3.93 -15.68 3.70
C LYS A 105 -5.06 -16.33 2.91
N CYS A 106 -6.31 -15.95 3.17
CA CYS A 106 -7.48 -16.47 2.48
C CYS A 106 -7.38 -16.30 0.96
N GLY A 107 -6.82 -15.20 0.46
CA GLY A 107 -6.66 -14.96 -0.98
C GLY A 107 -5.77 -15.97 -1.72
N PHE A 108 -4.98 -16.77 -1.00
CA PHE A 108 -4.00 -17.72 -1.54
C PHE A 108 -4.34 -19.18 -1.19
N ALA A 109 -5.48 -19.43 -0.55
CA ALA A 109 -5.87 -20.76 -0.12
C ALA A 109 -6.23 -21.63 -1.33
N GLY A 110 -5.57 -22.79 -1.45
CA GLY A 110 -5.83 -23.76 -2.51
C GLY A 110 -7.13 -24.55 -2.35
N THR A 111 -7.77 -24.48 -1.17
CA THR A 111 -9.04 -25.16 -0.87
C THR A 111 -10.01 -24.23 -0.13
N GLN A 112 -11.30 -24.55 -0.18
CA GLN A 112 -12.35 -23.78 0.48
C GLN A 112 -12.19 -23.80 2.01
N GLU A 113 -11.78 -24.92 2.59
CA GLU A 113 -11.62 -25.08 4.04
C GLU A 113 -10.48 -24.22 4.58
N LEU A 114 -9.37 -24.15 3.85
CA LEU A 114 -8.23 -23.29 4.20
C LEU A 114 -8.58 -21.81 4.03
N TYR A 115 -9.41 -21.48 3.02
CA TYR A 115 -9.94 -20.15 2.82
C TYR A 115 -10.81 -19.74 4.02
N ASP A 116 -11.79 -20.57 4.39
CA ASP A 116 -12.75 -20.27 5.46
C ASP A 116 -12.04 -20.08 6.80
N ALA A 117 -11.10 -20.97 7.14
CA ALA A 117 -10.29 -20.85 8.35
C ALA A 117 -9.43 -19.58 8.36
N ALA A 118 -8.86 -19.19 7.22
CA ALA A 118 -8.05 -17.98 7.13
C ALA A 118 -8.91 -16.71 7.26
N VAL A 119 -10.08 -16.66 6.60
CA VAL A 119 -11.02 -15.53 6.75
C VAL A 119 -11.50 -15.41 8.19
N ASP A 120 -11.87 -16.52 8.83
CA ASP A 120 -12.31 -16.53 10.23
C ASP A 120 -11.25 -15.99 11.18
N ASN A 121 -9.98 -16.38 10.98
CA ASN A 121 -8.87 -15.88 11.78
C ASN A 121 -8.66 -14.36 11.64
N VAL A 122 -8.79 -13.83 10.41
CA VAL A 122 -8.69 -12.38 10.15
C VAL A 122 -9.79 -11.63 10.90
N PHE A 123 -11.05 -12.05 10.74
CA PHE A 123 -12.19 -11.38 11.38
C PHE A 123 -12.15 -11.51 12.90
N ALA A 124 -11.77 -12.67 13.44
CA ALA A 124 -11.55 -12.82 14.87
C ALA A 124 -10.43 -11.90 15.40
N GLY A 125 -9.39 -11.65 14.60
CA GLY A 125 -8.36 -10.65 14.90
C GLY A 125 -8.90 -9.22 14.94
N LEU A 126 -9.67 -8.84 13.92
CA LEU A 126 -10.30 -7.52 13.83
C LEU A 126 -11.30 -7.28 14.97
N ASP A 127 -12.13 -8.26 15.31
CA ASP A 127 -13.09 -8.15 16.40
C ASP A 127 -12.40 -7.99 17.77
N ARG A 128 -11.27 -8.68 17.99
CA ARG A 128 -10.45 -8.47 19.19
C ARG A 128 -9.86 -7.06 19.22
N ALA A 129 -9.31 -6.59 18.11
CA ALA A 129 -8.72 -5.26 18.01
C ALA A 129 -9.78 -4.16 18.25
N GLU A 130 -10.97 -4.31 17.65
CA GLU A 130 -12.11 -3.41 17.88
C GLU A 130 -12.50 -3.34 19.35
N LYS A 131 -12.56 -4.49 20.04
CA LYS A 131 -12.88 -4.53 21.46
C LYS A 131 -11.84 -3.77 22.28
N ILE A 132 -10.56 -4.00 22.04
CA ILE A 132 -9.47 -3.28 22.75
C ILE A 132 -9.57 -1.78 22.50
N LEU A 133 -9.76 -1.38 21.23
CA LEU A 133 -9.84 0.02 20.83
C LEU A 133 -11.14 0.72 21.29
N SER A 134 -12.13 -0.03 21.76
CA SER A 134 -13.32 0.53 22.39
C SER A 134 -13.07 1.03 23.81
N GLU A 135 -12.03 0.51 24.47
CA GLU A 135 -11.64 0.85 25.84
C GLU A 135 -10.36 1.70 25.88
N HIS A 136 -9.48 1.55 24.88
CA HIS A 136 -8.16 2.19 24.82
C HIS A 136 -7.92 2.91 23.49
N ARG A 137 -7.08 3.94 23.51
CA ARG A 137 -6.73 4.69 22.30
C ARG A 137 -5.84 3.89 21.34
N TYR A 138 -5.05 2.95 21.86
CA TYR A 138 -4.09 2.12 21.12
C TYR A 138 -4.27 0.65 21.53
N LEU A 139 -3.71 -0.27 20.74
CA LEU A 139 -3.81 -1.71 21.00
C LEU A 139 -3.09 -2.14 22.27
N VAL A 140 -2.08 -1.39 22.72
CA VAL A 140 -1.28 -1.71 23.91
C VAL A 140 -1.17 -0.47 24.81
N GLY A 141 -2.15 -0.30 25.69
CA GLY A 141 -2.18 0.78 26.67
C GLY A 141 -2.38 2.17 26.04
N ASP A 142 -1.69 3.17 26.60
CA ASP A 142 -1.96 4.59 26.30
C ASP A 142 -0.98 5.23 25.31
N ARG A 143 -0.10 4.44 24.69
CA ARG A 143 0.91 4.93 23.74
C ARG A 143 0.84 4.20 22.42
N LEU A 144 1.15 4.90 21.33
CA LEU A 144 1.35 4.29 20.02
C LEU A 144 2.52 3.31 20.09
N THR A 145 2.28 2.08 19.64
CA THR A 145 3.28 1.02 19.60
C THR A 145 3.45 0.45 18.20
N GLU A 146 4.43 -0.42 18.02
CA GLU A 146 4.62 -1.14 16.76
C GLU A 146 3.39 -1.99 16.36
N THR A 147 2.63 -2.48 17.33
CA THR A 147 1.41 -3.26 17.06
C THR A 147 0.38 -2.41 16.30
N ASP A 148 0.24 -1.14 16.67
CA ASP A 148 -0.65 -0.19 15.97
C ASP A 148 -0.12 0.11 14.56
N LEU A 149 1.20 0.27 14.42
CA LEU A 149 1.85 0.50 13.12
C LEU A 149 1.71 -0.71 12.18
N LYS A 150 1.76 -1.94 12.69
CA LYS A 150 1.52 -3.16 11.90
C LYS A 150 0.05 -3.32 11.49
N LEU A 151 -0.89 -2.91 12.35
CA LEU A 151 -2.31 -2.97 12.03
C LEU A 151 -2.71 -1.95 10.94
N PHE A 152 -2.10 -0.77 10.96
CA PHE A 152 -2.53 0.36 10.13
C PHE A 152 -2.52 0.10 8.60
N PRO A 153 -1.45 -0.42 7.97
CA PRO A 153 -1.44 -0.72 6.53
C PRO A 153 -2.54 -1.69 6.10
N THR A 154 -2.87 -2.65 6.99
CA THR A 154 -3.95 -3.61 6.77
C THR A 154 -5.30 -2.90 6.75
N LEU A 155 -5.59 -2.04 7.73
CA LEU A 155 -6.87 -1.31 7.82
C LEU A 155 -7.11 -0.38 6.63
N VAL A 156 -6.06 0.30 6.17
CA VAL A 156 -6.13 1.23 5.04
C VAL A 156 -6.51 0.51 3.75
N ARG A 157 -5.96 -0.68 3.51
CA ARG A 157 -6.18 -1.45 2.27
C ARG A 157 -7.35 -2.42 2.34
N PHE A 158 -7.90 -2.66 3.53
CA PHE A 158 -8.86 -3.74 3.73
C PHE A 158 -10.11 -3.60 2.84
N ASP A 159 -10.78 -2.45 2.90
CA ASP A 159 -12.05 -2.24 2.21
C ASP A 159 -11.85 -2.17 0.69
N GLU A 160 -10.77 -1.52 0.25
CA GLU A 160 -10.52 -1.24 -1.17
C GLU A 160 -9.91 -2.45 -1.89
N VAL A 161 -9.09 -3.24 -1.20
CA VAL A 161 -8.32 -4.33 -1.81
C VAL A 161 -8.74 -5.67 -1.23
N TYR A 162 -8.66 -5.89 0.08
CA TYR A 162 -8.78 -7.25 0.63
C TYR A 162 -10.20 -7.80 0.60
N ALA A 163 -11.21 -6.95 0.82
CA ALA A 163 -12.60 -7.33 0.72
C ALA A 163 -12.96 -7.83 -0.69
N VAL A 164 -12.39 -7.21 -1.73
CA VAL A 164 -12.67 -7.54 -3.14
C VAL A 164 -11.73 -8.62 -3.66
N HIS A 165 -10.43 -8.39 -3.57
CA HIS A 165 -9.40 -9.21 -4.20
C HIS A 165 -9.17 -10.53 -3.47
N PHE A 166 -9.25 -10.52 -2.14
CA PHE A 166 -9.08 -11.72 -1.30
C PHE A 166 -10.40 -12.26 -0.76
N LYS A 167 -11.53 -11.70 -1.23
CA LYS A 167 -12.89 -12.06 -0.84
C LYS A 167 -13.14 -12.00 0.68
N ALA A 168 -12.32 -11.27 1.43
CA ALA A 168 -12.47 -11.09 2.88
C ALA A 168 -13.58 -10.08 3.20
N ASN A 169 -14.82 -10.36 2.79
CA ASN A 169 -15.92 -9.41 2.71
C ASN A 169 -17.04 -9.64 3.74
N LYS A 170 -16.77 -10.36 4.85
CA LYS A 170 -17.78 -10.57 5.91
C LYS A 170 -18.23 -9.25 6.55
N LYS A 171 -17.30 -8.32 6.75
CA LYS A 171 -17.53 -7.00 7.32
C LYS A 171 -16.45 -6.03 6.83
N LEU A 172 -16.84 -4.80 6.48
CA LEU A 172 -15.88 -3.76 6.08
C LEU A 172 -15.32 -3.06 7.32
N ILE A 173 -14.08 -2.56 7.25
CA ILE A 173 -13.46 -1.72 8.28
C ILE A 173 -14.27 -0.46 8.55
N ALA A 174 -14.92 0.11 7.53
CA ALA A 174 -15.86 1.22 7.72
C ALA A 174 -17.04 0.89 8.65
N GLN A 175 -17.35 -0.39 8.89
CA GLN A 175 -18.42 -0.85 9.79
C GLN A 175 -17.91 -1.17 11.20
N TYR A 176 -16.63 -0.91 11.49
CA TYR A 176 -16.01 -1.01 12.81
C TYR A 176 -15.80 0.41 13.38
N PRO A 177 -16.60 0.85 14.38
CA PRO A 177 -16.54 2.20 14.90
C PRO A 177 -15.15 2.64 15.38
N ASN A 178 -14.40 1.78 16.07
CA ASN A 178 -13.11 2.15 16.63
C ASN A 178 -11.96 1.96 15.63
N LEU A 179 -11.94 0.85 14.88
CA LEU A 179 -10.94 0.63 13.83
C LEU A 179 -11.01 1.66 12.70
N SER A 180 -12.21 2.13 12.35
CA SER A 180 -12.38 3.20 11.36
C SER A 180 -11.77 4.53 11.82
N ASN A 181 -11.73 4.80 13.13
CA ASN A 181 -11.04 5.97 13.70
C ASN A 181 -9.52 5.86 13.58
N VAL A 182 -8.95 4.66 13.74
CA VAL A 182 -7.52 4.41 13.50
C VAL A 182 -7.16 4.67 12.03
N ARG A 183 -8.03 4.24 11.10
CA ARG A 183 -7.86 4.56 9.66
C ARG A 183 -7.92 6.06 9.41
N ALA A 184 -8.76 6.81 10.13
CA ALA A 184 -8.89 8.25 10.00
C ALA A 184 -7.62 9.04 10.41
N LEU A 185 -6.62 8.41 11.06
CA LEU A 185 -5.31 9.03 11.27
C LEU A 185 -4.63 9.45 9.96
N GLN A 186 -4.97 8.83 8.82
CA GLN A 186 -4.56 9.31 7.49
C GLN A 186 -5.03 10.73 7.16
N ARG A 187 -6.15 11.18 7.74
CA ARG A 187 -6.70 12.52 7.51
C ARG A 187 -5.98 13.59 8.31
N TYR A 188 -5.25 13.21 9.36
CA TYR A 188 -4.39 14.10 10.13
C TYR A 188 -2.99 14.11 9.50
N ASN A 189 -2.84 14.90 8.44
CA ASN A 189 -1.57 15.19 7.75
C ASN A 189 -0.57 16.02 8.60
N ASN A 190 -0.62 15.94 9.93
CA ASN A 190 0.31 16.58 10.84
C ASN A 190 1.06 15.51 11.64
N PHE A 191 1.97 14.79 10.99
CA PHE A 191 3.09 14.19 11.71
C PHE A 191 4.04 15.36 12.07
N PRO A 192 4.21 15.71 13.35
CA PRO A 192 5.25 16.68 13.70
C PRO A 192 6.61 16.08 13.31
N THR A 193 7.37 16.85 12.52
CA THR A 193 8.80 16.67 12.25
C THR A 193 9.62 16.74 13.52
#